data_AF-A0A8J8D6E6-F1
#
_entry.id   AF-A0A8J8D6E6-F1
#
_cell.length_a   1.000
_cell.length_b   1.000
_cell.length_c   1.000
_cell.angle_alpha   90.00
_cell.angle_beta   90.00
_cell.angle_gamma   90.00
#
_symmetry.space_group_name_H-M   'P 1'
#
loop_
_entity.id
_entity.type
_entity.pdbx_description
1 polymer ?
#
loop_
_entity_poly.entity_id
_entity_poly.type
_entity_poly.pdbx_seq_one_letter_code
_entity_poly.pdbx_strand_id
1 'polypeptide(L)'
;MPPKSFLTEQQIRILRLRAKGLKQSEIAELLGTSRANISILERRALDKIEKARNTLLIWEQINSKISVEVKKGEDIFTVPERLFRKADEIKIKVPYSTAEIIAFLVEHAPVEDRLAKRDFTLFLDARDRLRISECLLEQFDEVGQKERRKDAV
;
A
#
# COMPACT_ATOMS: atom_id res chain seq x y z
N MET A 1 -23.91 16.92 5.47
CA MET A 1 -23.96 15.51 5.01
C MET A 1 -22.89 14.73 5.76
N PRO A 2 -23.15 13.47 6.16
CA PRO A 2 -22.07 12.61 6.66
C PRO A 2 -21.01 12.43 5.56
N PRO A 3 -19.73 12.22 5.94
CA PRO A 3 -18.67 11.99 4.96
C PRO A 3 -18.98 10.75 4.11
N LYS A 4 -18.72 10.82 2.80
CA LYS A 4 -18.77 9.64 1.90
C LYS A 4 -17.64 8.68 2.27
N SER A 5 -17.93 7.79 3.21
CA SER A 5 -16.98 6.84 3.78
C SER A 5 -17.61 5.47 3.92
N PHE A 6 -16.77 4.43 3.92
CA PHE A 6 -17.20 3.07 4.23
C PHE A 6 -17.54 2.88 5.72
N LEU A 7 -17.13 3.81 6.59
CA LEU A 7 -17.40 3.77 8.02
C LEU A 7 -18.83 4.24 8.34
N THR A 8 -19.49 3.55 9.27
CA THR A 8 -20.76 4.04 9.81
C THR A 8 -20.51 5.19 10.80
N GLU A 9 -21.53 6.00 11.07
CA GLU A 9 -21.43 7.10 12.03
C GLU A 9 -21.03 6.62 13.43
N GLN A 10 -21.56 5.46 13.86
CA GLN A 10 -21.20 4.84 15.13
C GLN A 10 -19.72 4.40 15.15
N GLN A 11 -19.21 3.83 14.06
CA GLN A 11 -17.79 3.47 13.94
C GLN A 11 -16.90 4.72 14.03
N ILE A 12 -17.26 5.80 13.34
CA ILE A 12 -16.55 7.08 13.44
C ILE A 12 -16.55 7.61 14.87
N ARG A 13 -17.69 7.54 15.57
CA ARG A 13 -17.80 7.98 16.97
C ARG A 13 -16.90 7.17 17.91
N ILE A 14 -16.86 5.85 17.75
CA ILE A 14 -15.97 4.97 18.53
C ILE A 14 -14.50 5.33 18.26
N LEU A 15 -14.09 5.44 17.00
CA LEU A 15 -12.71 5.80 16.64
C LEU A 15 -12.30 7.18 17.19
N ARG A 16 -13.20 8.16 17.18
CA ARG A 16 -12.96 9.48 17.78
C ARG A 16 -12.71 9.40 19.28
N LEU A 17 -13.43 8.56 20.01
CA LEU A 17 -13.23 8.38 21.45
C LEU A 17 -11.94 7.61 21.75
N ARG A 18 -11.60 6.60 20.92
CA ARG A 18 -10.32 5.89 21.00
C ARG A 18 -9.13 6.82 20.76
N ALA A 19 -9.23 7.74 19.80
CA ALA A 19 -8.20 8.76 19.55
C ALA A 19 -8.00 9.73 20.73
N LYS A 20 -9.01 9.89 21.61
CA LYS A 20 -8.91 10.64 22.87
C LYS A 20 -8.37 9.83 24.05
N GLY A 21 -8.03 8.56 23.83
CA GLY A 21 -7.44 7.68 24.84
C GLY A 21 -8.43 6.83 25.65
N LEU A 22 -9.74 6.91 25.37
CA LEU A 22 -10.74 6.14 26.14
C LEU A 22 -10.62 4.63 25.87
N LYS A 23 -10.83 3.84 26.91
CA LYS A 23 -10.94 2.38 26.87
C LYS A 23 -12.32 1.97 26.33
N GLN A 24 -12.40 0.75 25.79
CA GLN A 24 -13.67 0.21 25.27
C GLN A 24 -14.78 0.16 26.31
N SER A 25 -14.46 -0.07 27.59
CA SER A 25 -15.44 -0.06 28.69
C SER A 25 -16.03 1.34 28.92
N GLU A 26 -15.18 2.37 28.97
CA GLU A 26 -15.61 3.77 29.15
C GLU A 26 -16.47 4.23 27.96
N ILE A 27 -16.11 3.81 26.75
CA ILE A 27 -16.91 4.06 25.54
C ILE A 27 -18.26 3.34 25.62
N ALA A 28 -18.28 2.11 26.12
CA ALA A 28 -19.51 1.33 26.27
C ALA A 28 -20.49 2.01 27.24
N GLU A 29 -19.99 2.49 28.38
CA GLU A 29 -20.74 3.28 29.35
C GLU A 29 -21.27 4.58 28.72
N LEU A 30 -20.42 5.34 28.05
CA LEU A 30 -20.78 6.60 27.40
C LEU A 30 -21.84 6.44 26.29
N LEU A 31 -21.79 5.33 25.56
CA LEU A 31 -22.67 5.06 24.43
C LEU A 31 -23.88 4.18 24.80
N GLY A 32 -24.04 3.82 26.07
CA GLY A 32 -25.16 3.00 26.54
C GLY A 32 -25.23 1.63 25.87
N THR A 33 -24.09 0.97 25.69
CA THR A 33 -24.02 -0.34 25.02
C THR A 33 -23.02 -1.27 25.72
N SER A 34 -22.86 -2.51 25.25
CA SER A 34 -21.93 -3.45 25.84
C SER A 34 -20.50 -3.24 25.34
N ARG A 35 -19.51 -3.52 26.19
CA ARG A 35 -18.08 -3.54 25.78
C ARG A 35 -17.85 -4.49 24.60
N ALA A 36 -18.53 -5.64 24.58
CA ALA A 36 -18.46 -6.60 23.48
C ALA A 36 -18.91 -5.98 22.14
N ASN A 37 -20.00 -5.20 22.15
CA ASN A 37 -20.45 -4.50 20.96
C ASN A 37 -19.44 -3.44 20.49
N ILE A 38 -18.85 -2.65 21.41
CA ILE A 38 -17.78 -1.70 21.07
C ILE A 38 -16.58 -2.39 20.43
N SER A 39 -16.12 -3.51 21.00
CA SER A 39 -15.00 -4.28 20.45
C SER A 39 -15.28 -4.78 19.03
N ILE A 40 -16.48 -5.30 18.78
CA ILE A 40 -16.89 -5.76 17.44
C ILE A 40 -16.91 -4.59 16.44
N LEU A 41 -17.49 -3.45 16.82
CA LEU A 41 -17.61 -2.29 15.94
C LEU A 41 -16.26 -1.63 15.65
N GLU A 42 -15.38 -1.52 16.65
CA GLU A 42 -14.02 -1.00 16.51
C GLU A 42 -13.21 -1.88 15.56
N ARG A 43 -13.18 -3.20 15.79
CA ARG A 43 -12.50 -4.14 14.89
C ARG A 43 -13.00 -4.02 13.45
N ARG A 44 -14.32 -4.05 13.23
CA ARG A 44 -14.90 -3.88 11.88
C ARG A 44 -14.55 -2.53 11.25
N ALA A 45 -14.37 -1.49 12.06
CA ALA A 45 -13.97 -0.17 11.55
C ALA A 45 -12.50 -0.20 11.10
N LEU A 46 -11.62 -0.81 11.91
CA LEU A 46 -10.21 -0.99 11.58
C LEU A 46 -10.03 -1.87 10.32
N ASP A 47 -10.77 -2.97 10.21
CA ASP A 47 -10.77 -3.83 9.01
C ASP A 47 -11.17 -3.06 7.74
N LYS A 48 -12.19 -2.18 7.84
CA LYS A 48 -12.60 -1.33 6.72
C LYS A 48 -11.52 -0.32 6.33
N ILE A 49 -10.82 0.25 7.31
CA ILE A 49 -9.72 1.19 7.07
C ILE A 49 -8.55 0.47 6.39
N GLU A 50 -8.19 -0.71 6.87
CA GLU A 50 -7.14 -1.54 6.27
C GLU A 50 -7.47 -1.89 4.81
N LYS A 51 -8.69 -2.39 4.56
CA LYS A 51 -9.16 -2.68 3.20
C LYS A 51 -9.13 -1.45 2.30
N ALA A 52 -9.62 -0.31 2.78
CA ALA A 52 -9.59 0.92 2.01
C ALA A 52 -8.16 1.37 1.68
N ARG A 53 -7.21 1.26 2.62
CA ARG A 53 -5.79 1.54 2.37
C ARG A 53 -5.21 0.60 1.31
N ASN A 54 -5.48 -0.69 1.41
CA ASN A 54 -5.00 -1.67 0.43
C ASN A 54 -5.62 -1.43 -0.95
N THR A 55 -6.91 -1.08 -1.02
CA THR A 55 -7.58 -0.71 -2.27
C THR A 55 -6.92 0.51 -2.92
N LEU A 56 -6.60 1.54 -2.14
CA LEU A 56 -5.90 2.72 -2.67
C LEU A 56 -4.49 2.37 -3.14
N LEU A 57 -3.75 1.55 -2.39
CA LEU A 57 -2.40 1.12 -2.75
C LEU A 57 -2.39 0.30 -4.05
N ILE A 58 -3.35 -0.62 -4.21
CA ILE A 58 -3.53 -1.39 -5.45
C ILE A 58 -3.85 -0.45 -6.62
N TRP A 59 -4.75 0.52 -6.41
CA TRP A 59 -5.07 1.50 -7.44
C TRP A 59 -3.86 2.37 -7.81
N GLU A 60 -3.07 2.82 -6.83
CA GLU A 60 -1.83 3.56 -7.05
C GLU A 60 -0.81 2.73 -7.85
N GLN A 61 -0.69 1.44 -7.55
CA GLN A 61 0.20 0.53 -8.27
C GLN A 61 -0.24 0.31 -9.72
N ILE A 62 -1.53 0.07 -9.96
CA ILE A 62 -2.10 -0.12 -11.32
C ILE A 62 -1.84 1.11 -12.19
N ASN A 63 -1.97 2.31 -11.60
CA ASN A 63 -1.76 3.57 -12.31
C ASN A 63 -0.31 4.05 -12.28
N SER A 64 0.61 3.27 -11.70
CA SER A 64 2.02 3.61 -11.68
C SER A 64 2.60 3.51 -13.08
N LYS A 65 3.38 4.53 -13.47
CA LYS A 65 4.15 4.50 -14.71
C LYS A 65 5.40 3.64 -14.59
N ILE A 66 5.87 3.39 -13.37
CA ILE A 66 7.12 2.69 -13.11
C ILE A 66 7.02 1.81 -11.86
N SER A 67 7.35 0.54 -12.03
CA SER A 67 7.34 -0.46 -10.96
C SER A 67 8.49 -1.44 -11.13
N VAL A 68 9.02 -1.93 -10.01
CA VAL A 68 10.04 -2.98 -9.95
C VAL A 68 9.55 -4.05 -9.00
N GLU A 69 9.36 -5.26 -9.51
CA GLU A 69 9.11 -6.43 -8.68
C GLU A 69 10.39 -6.92 -8.03
N VAL A 70 10.33 -7.24 -6.75
CA VAL A 70 11.44 -7.80 -5.99
C VAL A 70 11.00 -9.15 -5.47
N LYS A 71 11.68 -10.21 -5.91
CA LYS A 71 11.37 -11.58 -5.49
C LYS A 71 12.05 -11.91 -4.18
N LYS A 72 11.46 -12.83 -3.43
CA LYS A 72 12.05 -13.38 -2.21
C LYS A 72 13.49 -13.82 -2.46
N GLY A 73 14.40 -13.40 -1.58
CA GLY A 73 15.82 -13.69 -1.67
C GLY A 73 16.62 -12.76 -2.58
N GLU A 74 15.98 -11.84 -3.32
CA GLU A 74 16.71 -10.81 -4.06
C GLU A 74 17.37 -9.81 -3.12
N ASP A 75 18.54 -9.32 -3.54
CA ASP A 75 19.29 -8.28 -2.85
C ASP A 75 18.71 -6.90 -3.18
N ILE A 76 18.29 -6.16 -2.13
CA ILE A 76 17.69 -4.83 -2.27
C ILE A 76 18.65 -3.80 -2.89
N PHE A 77 19.96 -4.00 -2.83
CA PHE A 77 20.93 -3.11 -3.45
C PHE A 77 20.87 -3.11 -4.98
N THR A 78 20.26 -4.14 -5.58
CA THR A 78 20.03 -4.22 -7.04
C THR A 78 18.78 -3.47 -7.49
N VAL A 79 17.87 -3.13 -6.56
CA VAL A 79 16.56 -2.56 -6.86
C VAL A 79 16.64 -1.13 -7.43
N PRO A 80 17.46 -0.21 -6.88
CA PRO A 80 17.59 1.14 -7.43
C PRO A 80 18.04 1.15 -8.89
N GLU A 81 19.03 0.32 -9.25
CA GLU A 81 19.52 0.25 -10.64
C GLU A 81 18.40 -0.14 -11.62
N ARG A 82 17.60 -1.16 -11.24
CA ARG A 82 16.45 -1.62 -12.04
C ARG A 82 15.37 -0.54 -12.15
N LEU A 83 15.15 0.22 -11.08
CA LEU A 83 14.21 1.34 -11.07
C LEU A 83 14.68 2.43 -12.04
N PHE A 84 15.93 2.91 -11.93
CA PHE A 84 16.44 3.93 -12.84
C PHE A 84 16.42 3.49 -14.30
N ARG A 85 16.81 2.24 -14.58
CA ARG A 85 16.76 1.68 -15.94
C ARG A 85 15.34 1.75 -16.54
N LYS A 86 14.33 1.30 -15.80
CA LYS A 86 12.93 1.40 -16.25
C LYS A 86 12.48 2.86 -16.43
N ALA A 87 12.96 3.77 -15.59
CA ALA A 87 12.63 5.19 -15.69
C ALA A 87 13.22 5.83 -16.94
N ASP A 88 14.47 5.48 -17.26
CA ASP A 88 15.16 5.97 -18.45
C ASP A 88 14.48 5.48 -19.73
N GLU A 89 14.04 4.22 -19.78
CA GLU A 89 13.29 3.63 -20.91
C GLU A 89 12.03 4.42 -21.25
N ILE A 90 11.33 4.94 -20.23
CA ILE A 90 10.08 5.71 -20.38
C ILE A 90 10.29 7.23 -20.21
N LYS A 91 11.54 7.69 -20.13
CA LYS A 91 11.95 9.09 -19.99
C LYS A 91 11.32 9.82 -18.80
N ILE A 92 11.23 9.15 -17.65
CA ILE A 92 10.72 9.72 -16.40
C ILE A 92 11.86 9.92 -15.41
N LYS A 93 11.91 11.10 -14.79
CA LYS A 93 12.88 11.39 -13.73
C LYS A 93 12.39 10.82 -12.41
N VAL A 94 13.20 9.98 -11.76
CA VAL A 94 12.97 9.53 -10.38
C VAL A 94 13.50 10.61 -9.43
N PRO A 95 12.67 11.19 -8.54
CA PRO A 95 13.08 12.27 -7.64
C PRO A 95 13.77 11.75 -6.36
N TYR A 96 14.48 10.61 -6.44
CA TYR A 96 15.20 9.99 -5.34
C TYR A 96 16.58 9.54 -5.80
N SER A 97 17.55 9.68 -4.91
CA SER A 97 18.87 9.07 -5.01
C SER A 97 18.82 7.57 -4.69
N THR A 98 19.89 6.86 -5.04
CA THR A 98 20.05 5.44 -4.66
C THR A 98 19.96 5.25 -3.15
N ALA A 99 20.59 6.13 -2.36
CA ALA A 99 20.59 6.04 -0.90
C ALA A 99 19.18 6.22 -0.31
N GLU A 100 18.39 7.15 -0.83
CA GLU A 100 17.00 7.37 -0.40
C GLU A 100 16.11 6.16 -0.72
N ILE A 101 16.28 5.56 -1.90
CA ILE A 101 15.54 4.35 -2.28
C ILE A 101 15.91 3.18 -1.34
N ILE A 102 17.19 3.00 -1.02
CA ILE A 102 17.62 1.95 -0.10
C ILE A 102 17.09 2.19 1.32
N ALA A 103 17.17 3.43 1.83
CA ALA A 103 16.62 3.78 3.13
C ALA A 103 15.12 3.47 3.21
N PHE A 104 14.38 3.83 2.15
CA PHE A 104 12.95 3.53 2.04
C PHE A 104 12.67 2.01 2.04
N LEU A 105 13.49 1.21 1.33
CA LEU A 105 13.35 -0.25 1.32
C LEU A 105 13.63 -0.86 2.70
N VAL A 106 14.66 -0.39 3.40
CA VAL A 106 14.97 -0.88 4.76
C VAL A 106 13.85 -0.54 5.75
N GLU A 107 13.21 0.62 5.63
CA GLU A 107 12.15 1.05 6.55
C GLU A 107 10.79 0.39 6.28
N HIS A 108 10.46 0.14 5.01
CA HIS A 108 9.09 -0.19 4.60
C HIS A 108 8.94 -1.53 3.88
N ALA A 109 10.01 -2.09 3.33
CA ALA A 109 9.94 -3.36 2.61
C ALA A 109 10.15 -4.54 3.57
N PRO A 110 9.61 -5.73 3.26
CA PRO A 110 9.83 -6.92 4.05
C PRO A 110 11.25 -7.47 3.82
N VAL A 111 12.25 -6.90 4.47
CA VAL A 111 13.69 -7.20 4.27
C VAL A 111 14.30 -7.76 5.56
N GLU A 112 15.27 -8.68 5.41
CA GLU A 112 16.23 -9.07 6.45
C GLU A 112 17.63 -8.72 5.97
N ASP A 113 18.36 -7.89 6.72
CA ASP A 113 19.66 -7.36 6.31
C ASP A 113 19.61 -6.68 4.93
N ARG A 114 19.92 -7.43 3.87
CA ARG A 114 19.85 -6.98 2.47
C ARG A 114 18.90 -7.80 1.59
N LEU A 115 18.28 -8.85 2.11
CA LEU A 115 17.51 -9.82 1.33
C LEU A 115 16.00 -9.64 1.54
N ALA A 116 15.24 -9.68 0.45
CA ALA A 116 13.78 -9.70 0.51
C ALA A 116 13.27 -10.97 1.21
N LYS A 117 12.50 -10.84 2.29
CA LYS A 117 11.86 -11.96 3.02
C LYS A 117 10.73 -12.60 2.24
N ARG A 118 10.06 -11.82 1.39
CA ARG A 118 8.91 -12.20 0.54
C ARG A 118 8.81 -11.24 -0.63
N ASP A 119 8.01 -11.63 -1.62
CA ASP A 119 7.80 -10.85 -2.83
C ASP A 119 7.07 -9.53 -2.55
N PHE A 120 7.55 -8.46 -3.18
CA PHE A 120 6.92 -7.14 -3.11
C PHE A 120 7.18 -6.34 -4.38
N THR A 121 6.45 -5.25 -4.56
CA THR A 121 6.65 -4.31 -5.67
C THR A 121 7.03 -2.94 -5.13
N LEU A 122 8.14 -2.38 -5.59
CA LEU A 122 8.49 -0.98 -5.41
C LEU A 122 7.95 -0.18 -6.60
N PHE A 123 7.25 0.92 -6.37
CA PHE A 123 6.72 1.76 -7.45
C PHE A 123 6.63 3.24 -7.06
N LEU A 124 6.45 4.11 -8.06
CA LEU A 124 6.15 5.53 -7.84
C LEU A 124 4.65 5.78 -8.04
N ASP A 125 3.98 6.39 -7.07
CA ASP A 125 2.59 6.81 -7.26
C ASP A 125 2.47 8.01 -8.22
N ALA A 126 1.24 8.46 -8.48
CA ALA A 126 0.96 9.60 -9.35
C ALA A 126 1.56 10.95 -8.88
N ARG A 127 2.15 11.00 -7.68
CA ARG A 127 2.85 12.16 -7.11
C ARG A 127 4.35 11.92 -6.98
N ASP A 128 4.87 10.91 -7.68
CA ASP A 128 6.26 10.48 -7.64
C ASP A 128 6.74 10.13 -6.21
N ARG A 129 5.85 9.57 -5.38
CA ARG A 129 6.21 9.05 -4.06
C ARG A 129 6.52 7.56 -4.13
N LEU A 130 7.58 7.13 -3.47
CA LEU A 130 7.89 5.70 -3.31
C LEU A 130 6.77 5.01 -2.52
N ARG A 131 6.34 3.86 -3.03
CA ARG A 131 5.34 2.99 -2.43
C ARG A 131 5.81 1.54 -2.53
N ILE A 132 5.44 0.75 -1.54
CA ILE A 132 5.60 -0.71 -1.56
C ILE A 132 4.23 -1.34 -1.43
N SER A 133 3.97 -2.32 -2.26
CA SER A 133 2.84 -3.24 -2.11
C SER A 133 3.34 -4.67 -2.04
N GLU A 134 2.55 -5.54 -1.39
CA GLU A 134 2.74 -6.97 -1.56
C GLU A 134 2.55 -7.32 -3.05
N CYS A 135 3.34 -8.27 -3.54
CA CYS A 135 3.24 -8.72 -4.93
C CYS A 135 1.90 -9.46 -5.13
N LEU A 136 0.84 -8.69 -5.39
CA LEU A 136 -0.54 -9.20 -5.59
C LEU A 136 -0.83 -9.48 -7.07
N LEU A 137 0.08 -9.11 -7.97
CA LEU A 137 -0.18 -8.96 -9.40
C LEU A 137 0.73 -9.83 -10.26
N GLU A 138 0.83 -11.13 -9.97
CA GLU A 138 1.58 -12.07 -10.83
C GLU A 138 0.94 -12.30 -12.22
N GLN A 139 -0.14 -11.58 -12.61
CA GLN A 139 -0.96 -11.92 -13.77
C GLN A 139 -1.24 -10.79 -14.77
N PHE A 140 -0.71 -9.57 -14.59
CA PHE A 140 -1.03 -8.44 -15.50
C PHE A 140 0.01 -8.21 -16.61
N ASP A 141 1.20 -8.78 -16.50
CA ASP A 141 2.28 -8.58 -17.49
C ASP A 141 2.03 -9.31 -18.83
N GLU A 142 1.02 -10.20 -18.91
CA GLU A 142 0.68 -10.88 -20.17
C GLU A 142 -0.18 -10.04 -21.13
N VAL A 143 -0.84 -8.98 -20.65
CA VAL A 143 -1.79 -8.21 -21.48
C VAL A 143 -1.04 -7.25 -22.42
N GLY A 144 0.08 -6.66 -21.98
CA GLY A 144 0.86 -5.70 -22.77
C GLY A 144 1.66 -6.30 -23.94
N GLN A 145 1.95 -7.61 -23.92
CA GLN A 145 2.68 -8.27 -25.02
C GLN A 145 1.77 -8.73 -26.17
N LYS A 146 0.47 -8.93 -25.92
CA LYS A 146 -0.48 -9.37 -26.97
C LYS A 146 -0.96 -8.25 -27.88
N GLU A 147 -1.07 -7.02 -27.39
CA GLU A 147 -1.54 -5.89 -28.22
C GLU A 147 -0.46 -5.41 -29.20
N ARG A 148 0.83 -5.40 -28.83
CA ARG A 148 1.92 -5.01 -29.75
C ARG A 148 2.16 -5.96 -30.93
N ARG A 149 1.60 -7.19 -30.90
CA ARG A 149 1.72 -8.16 -32.00
C ARG A 149 0.54 -8.12 -32.99
N LYS A 150 -0.56 -7.43 -32.67
CA LYS A 150 -1.72 -7.37 -33.57
C LYS A 150 -1.69 -6.20 -34.56
N ASP A 151 -0.88 -5.18 -34.31
CA ASP A 151 -0.74 -4.02 -35.20
C ASP A 151 0.46 -4.12 -36.17
N ALA A 152 1.02 -5.33 -36.32
CA ALA A 152 2.11 -5.64 -37.24
C ALA A 152 1.75 -6.83 -38.15
N VAL A 153 0.64 -6.70 -38.90
CA VAL A 153 0.34 -7.51 -40.09
C VAL A 153 -0.37 -6.64 -41.11
#